data_AF-A0A9Q0ATD5-F1
#
_entry.id   AF-A0A9Q0ATD5-F1
#
_cell.length_a   1.000
_cell.length_b   1.000
_cell.length_c   1.000
_cell.angle_alpha   90.00
_cell.angle_beta   90.00
_cell.angle_gamma   90.00
#
_symmetry.space_group_name_H-M   'P 1'
#
loop_
_entity.id
_entity.type
_entity.pdbx_description
1 polymer ?
#
loop_
_entity_poly.entity_id
_entity_poly.type
_entity_poly.pdbx_seq_one_letter_code
_entity_poly.pdbx_strand_id
1 'polypeptide(L)'
;MRHSAILFSAVAISIAGSQAVPKPGADGKYTISSSGIKAQFIPYGATLTNLFVKDKADKDVDVVLGYDVVDYYAKDPGHPVYNSIPGRYVNRIGHGKYSIDNVTYHTELNDGNNTLHSGTNNWSYRTWNVTAATDTSITFSISDASNSSLNMLGRVEARVTYSVDNGSWSIKMDATSPERKTPLMLTQHTYFNLDAYRNPDTDKIWNHSLYLPYSKRYLEADDGALPTGNVLTAAPGSINDFASQPNFLLGHAKDQPGFSGNCGAGGACEGYNGYWPIENAPTDAVVATLASSFSGIKAELRTDQAGLVVYSCNWFDGTSALKKTQGLSDRHTVGRSSCVALEAQDWVDGINQ
;
A
#
# COMPACT_ATOMS: atom_id res chain seq x y z
N MET A 1 67.61 -18.86 -24.86
CA MET A 1 66.56 -18.47 -23.90
C MET A 1 65.27 -18.24 -24.66
N ARG A 2 64.26 -19.08 -24.41
CA ARG A 2 62.96 -19.06 -25.11
C ARG A 2 62.17 -17.83 -24.66
N HIS A 3 61.73 -17.00 -25.62
CA HIS A 3 60.83 -15.88 -25.35
C HIS A 3 59.39 -16.37 -25.59
N SER A 4 58.63 -16.55 -24.50
CA SER A 4 57.19 -16.82 -24.56
C SER A 4 56.44 -15.53 -24.86
N ALA A 5 55.72 -15.50 -25.98
CA ALA A 5 54.75 -14.46 -26.29
C ALA A 5 53.44 -14.77 -25.55
N ILE A 6 53.03 -13.89 -24.66
CA ILE A 6 51.72 -13.95 -23.99
C ILE A 6 50.73 -13.23 -24.90
N LEU A 7 49.82 -13.99 -25.53
CA LEU A 7 48.65 -13.43 -26.21
C LEU A 7 47.62 -13.01 -25.15
N PHE A 8 47.33 -11.70 -25.06
CA PHE A 8 46.15 -11.21 -24.36
C PHE A 8 44.93 -11.40 -25.26
N SER A 9 44.03 -12.31 -24.89
CA SER A 9 42.67 -12.34 -25.44
C SER A 9 41.87 -11.18 -24.85
N ALA A 10 41.51 -10.21 -25.68
CA ALA A 10 40.54 -9.20 -25.33
C ALA A 10 39.14 -9.85 -25.33
N VAL A 11 38.57 -10.05 -24.15
CA VAL A 11 37.15 -10.37 -23.99
C VAL A 11 36.37 -9.11 -24.32
N ALA A 12 35.71 -9.10 -25.47
CA ALA A 12 34.74 -8.08 -25.82
C ALA A 12 33.53 -8.21 -24.88
N ILE A 13 33.44 -7.34 -23.89
CA ILE A 13 32.22 -7.15 -23.10
C ILE A 13 31.20 -6.52 -24.07
N SER A 14 30.22 -7.32 -24.49
CA SER A 14 29.06 -6.79 -25.21
C SER A 14 28.30 -5.87 -24.27
N ILE A 15 28.40 -4.57 -24.51
CA ILE A 15 27.55 -3.58 -23.88
C ILE A 15 26.16 -3.81 -24.48
N ALA A 16 25.32 -4.59 -23.79
CA ALA A 16 23.91 -4.66 -24.10
C ALA A 16 23.37 -3.23 -23.96
N GLY A 17 23.06 -2.58 -25.09
CA GLY A 17 22.50 -1.23 -25.08
C GLY A 17 21.26 -1.24 -24.19
N SER A 18 21.24 -0.39 -23.16
CA SER A 18 20.05 -0.19 -22.34
C SER A 18 18.92 0.23 -23.30
N GLN A 19 17.90 -0.61 -23.46
CA GLN A 19 16.68 -0.16 -24.14
C GLN A 19 16.20 1.09 -23.42
N ALA A 20 15.98 2.17 -24.18
CA ALA A 20 15.48 3.41 -23.62
C ALA A 20 14.12 3.14 -22.97
N VAL A 21 13.94 3.59 -21.72
CA VAL A 21 12.66 3.48 -21.04
C VAL A 21 11.59 4.22 -21.87
N PRO A 22 10.46 3.59 -22.19
CA PRO A 22 9.36 4.24 -22.88
C PRO A 22 8.95 5.55 -22.21
N LYS A 23 8.44 6.50 -23.00
CA LYS A 23 7.80 7.70 -22.45
C LYS A 23 6.39 7.36 -21.95
N PRO A 24 5.87 8.10 -20.96
CA PRO A 24 4.46 7.95 -20.57
C PRO A 24 3.54 8.33 -21.74
N GLY A 25 2.28 7.90 -21.66
CA GLY A 25 1.23 8.29 -22.57
C GLY A 25 0.95 9.81 -22.55
N ALA A 26 0.09 10.26 -23.44
CA ALA A 26 -0.31 11.68 -23.54
C ALA A 26 -1.00 12.20 -22.27
N ASP A 27 -1.54 11.30 -21.44
CA ASP A 27 -2.12 11.58 -20.12
C ASP A 27 -1.08 11.68 -19.00
N GLY A 28 0.21 11.52 -19.32
CA GLY A 28 1.31 11.54 -18.36
C GLY A 28 1.48 10.23 -17.57
N LYS A 29 0.77 9.16 -17.93
CA LYS A 29 0.79 7.88 -17.21
C LYS A 29 1.53 6.79 -17.98
N TYR A 30 2.19 5.91 -17.25
CA TYR A 30 2.70 4.64 -17.76
C TYR A 30 1.60 3.59 -17.65
N THR A 31 1.36 2.80 -18.70
CA THR A 31 0.32 1.76 -18.68
C THR A 31 0.95 0.39 -18.88
N ILE A 32 0.56 -0.57 -18.05
CA ILE A 32 0.84 -1.99 -18.24
C ILE A 32 -0.49 -2.75 -18.30
N SER A 33 -0.56 -3.81 -19.10
CA SER A 33 -1.78 -4.58 -19.28
C SER A 33 -1.51 -6.04 -19.60
N SER A 34 -2.38 -6.91 -19.11
CA SER A 34 -2.48 -8.31 -19.51
C SER A 34 -3.96 -8.70 -19.60
N SER A 35 -4.27 -9.95 -19.93
CA SER A 35 -5.64 -10.45 -19.96
C SER A 35 -6.36 -10.13 -18.64
N GLY A 36 -7.53 -9.48 -18.72
CA GLY A 36 -8.39 -9.18 -17.57
C GLY A 36 -7.90 -8.09 -16.62
N ILE A 37 -6.73 -7.47 -16.85
CA ILE A 37 -6.17 -6.47 -15.93
C ILE A 37 -5.34 -5.40 -16.66
N LYS A 38 -5.54 -4.14 -16.27
CA LYS A 38 -4.76 -2.99 -16.76
C LYS A 38 -4.46 -2.04 -15.62
N ALA A 39 -3.20 -1.67 -15.45
CA ALA A 39 -2.75 -0.78 -14.40
C ALA A 39 -2.04 0.44 -15.00
N GLN A 40 -2.25 1.60 -14.40
CA GLN A 40 -1.60 2.84 -14.82
C GLN A 40 -0.83 3.47 -13.67
N PHE A 41 0.35 4.02 -13.95
CA PHE A 41 1.29 4.51 -12.94
C PHE A 41 1.85 5.88 -13.29
N ILE A 42 2.30 6.60 -12.26
CA ILE A 42 3.10 7.81 -12.40
C ILE A 42 4.39 7.70 -11.57
N PRO A 43 5.48 8.38 -11.97
CA PRO A 43 6.73 8.32 -11.22
C PRO A 43 6.67 8.95 -9.82
N TYR A 44 5.78 9.93 -9.60
CA TYR A 44 5.58 10.52 -8.28
C TYR A 44 5.04 9.48 -7.30
N GLY A 45 5.77 9.22 -6.21
CA GLY A 45 5.47 8.18 -5.21
C GLY A 45 5.48 6.74 -5.73
N ALA A 46 5.98 6.49 -6.95
CA ALA A 46 5.77 5.24 -7.68
C ALA A 46 4.29 4.80 -7.70
N THR A 47 3.40 5.77 -7.87
CA THR A 47 1.97 5.66 -7.56
C THR A 47 1.19 4.88 -8.62
N LEU A 48 0.34 3.96 -8.16
CA LEU A 48 -0.73 3.35 -8.96
C LEU A 48 -1.89 4.35 -9.10
N THR A 49 -2.12 4.86 -10.31
CA THR A 49 -3.19 5.83 -10.57
C THR A 49 -4.53 5.16 -10.90
N ASN A 50 -4.50 4.00 -11.57
CA ASN A 50 -5.70 3.26 -11.97
C ASN A 50 -5.41 1.76 -11.97
N LEU A 51 -6.42 0.97 -11.61
CA LEU A 51 -6.39 -0.50 -11.71
C LEU A 51 -7.74 -0.97 -12.23
N PHE A 52 -7.76 -1.32 -13.52
CA PHE A 52 -8.94 -1.82 -14.20
C PHE A 52 -8.96 -3.34 -14.17
N VAL A 53 -10.08 -3.90 -13.74
CA VAL A 53 -10.38 -5.34 -13.78
C VAL A 53 -11.79 -5.57 -14.33
N LYS A 54 -12.10 -6.81 -14.72
CA LYS A 54 -13.42 -7.19 -15.20
C LYS A 54 -14.42 -7.38 -14.05
N ASP A 55 -15.58 -6.74 -14.17
CA ASP A 55 -16.75 -7.05 -13.34
C ASP A 55 -17.50 -8.29 -13.88
N LYS A 56 -18.56 -8.72 -13.18
CA LYS A 56 -19.41 -9.86 -13.58
C LYS A 56 -20.17 -9.67 -14.91
N ALA A 57 -20.16 -8.46 -15.47
CA ALA A 57 -20.72 -8.13 -16.78
C ALA A 57 -19.62 -7.95 -17.84
N ASP A 58 -18.38 -8.37 -17.55
CA ASP A 58 -17.20 -8.27 -18.42
C ASP A 58 -16.79 -6.83 -18.79
N LYS A 59 -17.18 -5.86 -17.96
CA LYS A 59 -16.80 -4.45 -18.12
C LYS A 59 -15.54 -4.15 -17.31
N ASP A 60 -14.66 -3.34 -17.90
CA ASP A 60 -13.51 -2.80 -17.18
C ASP A 60 -14.00 -1.76 -16.14
N VAL A 61 -13.66 -1.98 -14.88
CA VAL A 61 -13.97 -1.05 -13.78
C VAL A 61 -12.70 -0.72 -13.00
N ASP A 62 -12.53 0.57 -12.68
CA ASP A 62 -11.37 1.06 -11.94
C ASP A 62 -11.62 0.93 -10.44
N VAL A 63 -10.93 -0.01 -9.79
CA VAL A 63 -11.22 -0.42 -8.40
C VAL A 63 -10.38 0.30 -7.36
N VAL A 64 -9.51 1.24 -7.74
CA VAL A 64 -8.65 1.98 -6.82
C VAL A 64 -8.94 3.48 -6.86
N LEU A 65 -8.80 4.19 -5.75
CA LEU A 65 -8.92 5.65 -5.72
C LEU A 65 -7.73 6.34 -6.41
N GLY A 66 -7.77 7.67 -6.56
CA GLY A 66 -6.68 8.46 -7.13
C GLY A 66 -7.17 9.74 -7.78
N TYR A 67 -6.34 10.34 -8.63
CA TYR A 67 -6.66 11.57 -9.36
C TYR A 67 -6.59 11.36 -10.88
N ASP A 68 -7.45 12.08 -11.60
CA ASP A 68 -7.38 12.14 -13.07
C ASP A 68 -6.17 12.96 -13.54
N VAL A 69 -5.86 14.05 -12.84
CA VAL A 69 -4.78 14.99 -13.19
C VAL A 69 -3.50 14.59 -12.47
N VAL A 70 -2.51 14.12 -13.23
CA VAL A 70 -1.21 13.65 -12.70
C VAL A 70 -0.51 14.72 -11.84
N ASP A 71 -0.50 15.96 -12.30
CA ASP A 71 0.13 17.08 -11.58
C ASP A 71 -0.50 17.39 -10.22
N TYR A 72 -1.73 16.93 -9.97
CA TYR A 72 -2.42 17.20 -8.71
C TYR A 72 -1.90 16.32 -7.56
N TYR A 73 -1.33 15.15 -7.87
CA TYR A 73 -0.76 14.26 -6.85
C TYR A 73 0.31 14.95 -5.98
N ALA A 74 1.10 15.86 -6.57
CA ALA A 74 2.14 16.61 -5.84
C ALA A 74 1.64 17.95 -5.25
N LYS A 75 0.39 18.33 -5.51
CA LYS A 75 -0.19 19.64 -5.12
C LYS A 75 -1.30 19.51 -4.09
N ASP A 76 -1.85 18.31 -3.94
CA ASP A 76 -2.90 18.03 -2.97
C ASP A 76 -2.40 18.32 -1.55
N PRO A 77 -2.96 19.32 -0.83
CA PRO A 77 -2.53 19.65 0.51
C PRO A 77 -2.86 18.55 1.53
N GLY A 78 -3.82 17.67 1.24
CA GLY A 78 -4.20 16.57 2.12
C GLY A 78 -3.30 15.33 1.99
N HIS A 79 -2.67 15.15 0.82
CA HIS A 79 -1.80 14.03 0.45
C HIS A 79 -2.15 12.69 1.15
N PRO A 80 -3.28 12.05 0.80
CA PRO A 80 -3.76 10.83 1.46
C PRO A 80 -2.91 9.59 1.12
N VAL A 81 -1.74 9.76 0.50
CA VAL A 81 -0.82 8.67 0.12
C VAL A 81 -1.46 7.72 -0.93
N TYR A 82 -2.39 8.21 -1.76
CA TYR A 82 -3.15 7.38 -2.71
C TYR A 82 -2.29 6.40 -3.51
N ASN A 83 -2.36 5.11 -3.16
CA ASN A 83 -1.73 3.97 -3.85
C ASN A 83 -0.24 4.16 -4.17
N SER A 84 0.44 4.89 -3.29
CA SER A 84 1.88 5.15 -3.39
C SER A 84 2.65 4.27 -2.41
N ILE A 85 3.97 4.34 -2.48
CA ILE A 85 4.86 3.70 -1.50
C ILE A 85 5.29 4.77 -0.49
N PRO A 86 4.65 4.85 0.68
CA PRO A 86 5.24 5.57 1.79
C PRO A 86 6.54 4.87 2.20
N GLY A 87 7.54 5.64 2.63
CA GLY A 87 8.82 5.06 3.00
C GLY A 87 9.78 6.10 3.58
N ARG A 88 10.84 5.67 4.26
CA ARG A 88 11.43 4.32 4.24
C ARG A 88 10.90 3.32 5.29
N TYR A 89 10.11 3.81 6.25
CA TYR A 89 9.41 3.03 7.27
C TYR A 89 7.95 3.44 7.30
N VAL A 90 7.07 2.52 6.93
CA VAL A 90 5.62 2.75 6.84
C VAL A 90 4.95 2.68 8.21
N ASN A 91 3.70 3.12 8.29
CA ASN A 91 2.93 3.20 9.53
C ASN A 91 3.65 4.02 10.62
N ARG A 92 3.32 3.78 11.89
CA ARG A 92 3.77 4.60 13.01
C ARG A 92 5.09 4.12 13.61
N ILE A 93 5.94 5.08 13.97
CA ILE A 93 7.01 4.96 14.95
C ILE A 93 6.54 5.67 16.23
N GLY A 94 6.41 4.92 17.30
CA GLY A 94 5.91 5.37 18.59
C GLY A 94 6.76 6.49 19.16
N HIS A 95 6.12 7.58 19.57
CA HIS A 95 6.79 8.76 20.15
C HIS A 95 7.86 9.41 19.24
N GLY A 96 7.83 9.09 17.94
CA GLY A 96 8.85 9.51 16.97
C GLY A 96 10.26 9.21 17.44
N LYS A 97 10.49 8.02 18.01
CA LYS A 97 11.82 7.61 18.47
C LYS A 97 12.09 6.15 18.12
N TYR A 98 13.35 5.85 17.88
CA TYR A 98 13.83 4.49 17.73
C TYR A 98 15.28 4.39 18.22
N SER A 99 15.77 3.18 18.49
CA SER A 99 17.15 2.97 18.93
C SER A 99 17.90 1.97 18.04
N ILE A 100 19.15 2.28 17.72
CA ILE A 100 20.09 1.35 17.06
C ILE A 100 21.39 1.38 17.87
N ASP A 101 21.90 0.19 18.24
CA ASP A 101 23.16 0.03 18.97
C ASP A 101 23.22 0.93 20.24
N ASN A 102 22.12 0.98 21.00
CA ASN A 102 21.92 1.81 22.21
C ASN A 102 21.97 3.33 22.00
N VAL A 103 21.88 3.81 20.77
CA VAL A 103 21.73 5.24 20.46
C VAL A 103 20.28 5.51 20.06
N THR A 104 19.63 6.44 20.76
CA THR A 104 18.26 6.88 20.47
C THR A 104 18.26 8.01 19.45
N TYR A 105 17.40 7.86 18.45
CA TYR A 105 17.15 8.86 17.41
C TYR A 105 15.73 9.37 17.51
N HIS A 106 15.52 10.63 17.15
CA HIS A 106 14.21 11.28 17.14
C HIS A 106 13.81 11.66 15.73
N THR A 107 12.68 11.14 15.27
CA THR A 107 12.10 11.40 13.96
C THR A 107 11.09 12.55 14.02
N GLU A 108 10.61 12.98 12.85
CA GLU A 108 9.61 14.05 12.76
C GLU A 108 8.28 13.61 13.37
N LEU A 109 7.65 14.46 14.19
CA LEU A 109 6.30 14.20 14.71
C LEU A 109 5.26 14.81 13.76
N ASN A 110 4.74 14.01 12.84
CA ASN A 110 3.75 14.42 11.85
C ASN A 110 2.36 13.83 12.10
N ASP A 111 2.19 12.99 13.13
CA ASP A 111 0.92 12.36 13.48
C ASP A 111 0.75 12.35 15.01
N GLY A 112 0.31 13.48 15.56
CA GLY A 112 0.24 13.70 17.00
C GLY A 112 1.61 13.58 17.65
N ASN A 113 1.78 12.60 18.53
CA ASN A 113 3.06 12.31 19.20
C ASN A 113 3.91 11.29 18.43
N ASN A 114 3.48 10.81 17.27
CA ASN A 114 4.13 9.74 16.52
C ASN A 114 4.71 10.25 15.19
N THR A 115 5.59 9.45 14.60
CA THR A 115 5.98 9.60 13.20
C THR A 115 5.15 8.65 12.36
N LEU A 116 4.37 9.15 11.42
CA LEU A 116 3.60 8.34 10.48
C LEU A 116 4.28 8.36 9.10
N HIS A 117 4.46 7.17 8.53
CA HIS A 117 4.99 6.98 7.17
C HIS A 117 6.29 7.74 6.91
N SER A 118 7.18 7.83 7.90
CA SER A 118 8.47 8.53 7.79
C SER A 118 8.39 10.06 7.57
N GLY A 119 7.31 10.73 8.00
CA GLY A 119 7.26 12.20 8.02
C GLY A 119 6.72 12.84 6.74
N THR A 120 6.85 14.17 6.62
CA THR A 120 6.20 14.95 5.54
C THR A 120 7.01 15.01 4.23
N ASN A 121 8.20 14.43 4.19
CA ASN A 121 9.02 14.32 2.98
C ASN A 121 9.28 12.86 2.57
N ASN A 122 8.42 11.95 3.03
CA ASN A 122 8.57 10.53 2.80
C ASN A 122 8.51 10.15 1.30
N TRP A 123 8.76 8.89 0.96
CA TRP A 123 8.88 8.46 -0.44
C TRP A 123 7.63 8.68 -1.31
N SER A 124 6.45 8.81 -0.72
CA SER A 124 5.22 9.15 -1.45
C SER A 124 5.20 10.61 -1.94
N TYR A 125 5.99 11.50 -1.33
CA TYR A 125 6.12 12.90 -1.73
C TYR A 125 7.20 13.14 -2.80
N ARG A 126 7.86 12.07 -3.28
CA ARG A 126 9.06 12.17 -4.10
C ARG A 126 8.84 11.56 -5.47
N THR A 127 9.47 12.11 -6.48
CA THR A 127 9.51 11.51 -7.82
C THR A 127 10.57 10.41 -7.86
N TRP A 128 10.15 9.21 -8.24
CA TRP A 128 11.02 8.07 -8.47
C TRP A 128 11.49 8.04 -9.93
N ASN A 129 12.63 7.42 -10.19
CA ASN A 129 13.10 7.19 -11.55
C ASN A 129 12.44 5.95 -12.13
N VAL A 130 11.87 6.04 -13.34
CA VAL A 130 11.46 4.85 -14.10
C VAL A 130 12.71 4.24 -14.71
N THR A 131 13.08 3.04 -14.28
CA THR A 131 14.34 2.38 -14.70
C THR A 131 14.13 1.25 -15.69
N ALA A 132 12.91 0.69 -15.75
CA ALA A 132 12.50 -0.26 -16.77
C ALA A 132 10.99 -0.20 -16.97
N ALA A 133 10.52 -0.37 -18.20
CA ALA A 133 9.10 -0.58 -18.48
C ALA A 133 8.91 -1.42 -19.75
N THR A 134 7.91 -2.29 -19.71
CA THR A 134 7.40 -3.12 -20.81
C THR A 134 5.87 -3.01 -20.83
N ASP A 135 5.21 -3.72 -21.74
CA ASP A 135 3.74 -3.75 -21.80
C ASP A 135 3.10 -4.41 -20.57
N THR A 136 3.84 -5.21 -19.79
CA THR A 136 3.32 -5.98 -18.65
C THR A 136 4.02 -5.70 -17.33
N SER A 137 5.07 -4.87 -17.30
CA SER A 137 5.83 -4.56 -16.09
C SER A 137 6.45 -3.18 -16.11
N ILE A 138 6.58 -2.55 -14.94
CA ILE A 138 7.27 -1.29 -14.74
C ILE A 138 8.08 -1.32 -13.45
N THR A 139 9.28 -0.76 -13.49
CA THR A 139 10.19 -0.64 -12.35
C THR A 139 10.48 0.82 -12.04
N PHE A 140 10.31 1.20 -10.79
CA PHE A 140 10.71 2.49 -10.23
C PHE A 140 11.87 2.30 -9.25
N SER A 141 12.78 3.26 -9.19
CA SER A 141 13.85 3.30 -8.18
C SER A 141 14.00 4.68 -7.56
N ILE A 142 14.40 4.73 -6.30
CA ILE A 142 14.75 5.96 -5.59
C ILE A 142 16.03 5.76 -4.79
N SER A 143 16.88 6.78 -4.78
CA SER A 143 18.00 6.91 -3.85
C SER A 143 17.62 7.95 -2.80
N ASP A 144 17.56 7.53 -1.55
CA ASP A 144 17.21 8.36 -0.40
C ASP A 144 18.45 8.58 0.45
N ALA A 145 19.12 9.72 0.27
CA ALA A 145 20.33 10.10 1.00
C ALA A 145 20.06 10.54 2.45
N SER A 146 19.10 9.91 3.12
CA SER A 146 18.56 10.30 4.43
C SER A 146 17.76 11.61 4.46
N ASN A 147 17.16 12.02 3.35
CA ASN A 147 16.37 13.26 3.29
C ASN A 147 14.87 13.04 3.44
N SER A 148 14.39 11.79 3.32
CA SER A 148 12.95 11.48 3.42
C SER A 148 12.36 11.67 4.82
N SER A 149 13.18 11.54 5.86
CA SER A 149 12.76 11.54 7.26
C SER A 149 13.88 12.03 8.15
N LEU A 150 13.53 12.89 9.10
CA LEU A 150 14.45 13.43 10.08
C LEU A 150 15.11 12.28 10.87
N ASN A 151 16.44 12.30 10.95
CA ASN A 151 17.26 11.36 11.73
C ASN A 151 17.10 9.86 11.40
N MET A 152 16.41 9.47 10.33
CA MET A 152 16.51 8.12 9.79
C MET A 152 17.81 7.99 9.00
N LEU A 153 18.80 7.32 9.60
CA LEU A 153 20.18 7.35 9.15
C LEU A 153 20.42 6.57 7.86
N GLY A 154 21.52 6.87 7.18
CA GLY A 154 22.04 6.10 6.05
C GLY A 154 21.31 6.35 4.74
N ARG A 155 22.07 6.32 3.66
CA ARG A 155 21.51 6.29 2.31
C ARG A 155 20.76 4.98 2.12
N VAL A 156 19.56 5.04 1.53
CA VAL A 156 18.78 3.87 1.15
C VAL A 156 18.57 3.87 -0.36
N GLU A 157 18.93 2.75 -0.99
CA GLU A 157 18.59 2.48 -2.38
C GLU A 157 17.37 1.57 -2.39
N ALA A 158 16.27 2.05 -2.98
CA ALA A 158 15.02 1.30 -3.03
C ALA A 158 14.47 1.18 -4.45
N ARG A 159 13.76 0.08 -4.70
CA ARG A 159 13.15 -0.26 -5.97
C ARG A 159 11.80 -0.92 -5.74
N VAL A 160 10.83 -0.57 -6.58
CA VAL A 160 9.59 -1.34 -6.73
C VAL A 160 9.45 -1.79 -8.17
N THR A 161 9.02 -3.04 -8.37
CA THR A 161 8.61 -3.59 -9.67
C THR A 161 7.15 -3.99 -9.59
N TYR A 162 6.33 -3.44 -10.47
CA TYR A 162 4.97 -3.86 -10.69
C TYR A 162 4.91 -4.74 -11.93
N SER A 163 4.10 -5.78 -11.91
CA SER A 163 3.80 -6.59 -13.09
C SER A 163 2.35 -7.06 -13.10
N VAL A 164 1.82 -7.30 -14.30
CA VAL A 164 0.48 -7.86 -14.50
C VAL A 164 0.52 -9.10 -15.38
N ASP A 165 -0.25 -10.12 -15.01
CA ASP A 165 -0.40 -11.35 -15.79
C ASP A 165 -1.75 -12.02 -15.52
N ASN A 166 -2.59 -12.16 -16.55
CA ASN A 166 -3.86 -12.88 -16.51
C ASN A 166 -4.70 -12.66 -15.22
N GLY A 167 -5.08 -11.41 -14.97
CA GLY A 167 -5.83 -11.01 -13.76
C GLY A 167 -5.00 -10.85 -12.49
N SER A 168 -3.72 -11.25 -12.48
CA SER A 168 -2.81 -11.08 -11.35
C SER A 168 -2.07 -9.75 -11.43
N TRP A 169 -1.92 -9.09 -10.28
CA TRP A 169 -1.07 -7.92 -10.09
C TRP A 169 -0.03 -8.23 -9.02
N SER A 170 1.24 -8.14 -9.38
CA SER A 170 2.36 -8.43 -8.48
C SER A 170 3.14 -7.16 -8.16
N ILE A 171 3.57 -7.06 -6.90
CA ILE A 171 4.41 -5.98 -6.40
C ILE A 171 5.64 -6.61 -5.77
N LYS A 172 6.82 -6.26 -6.26
CA LYS A 172 8.09 -6.64 -5.63
C LYS A 172 8.80 -5.38 -5.17
N MET A 173 9.12 -5.31 -3.88
CA MET A 173 9.84 -4.19 -3.28
C MET A 173 11.18 -4.65 -2.72
N ASP A 174 12.24 -3.91 -3.02
CA ASP A 174 13.58 -4.15 -2.50
C ASP A 174 14.13 -2.82 -1.95
N ALA A 175 14.72 -2.82 -0.75
CA ALA A 175 15.42 -1.66 -0.22
C ALA A 175 16.70 -2.10 0.51
N THR A 176 17.77 -1.32 0.35
CA THR A 176 19.08 -1.63 0.95
C THR A 176 19.74 -0.35 1.46
N SER A 177 20.26 -0.40 2.68
CA SER A 177 21.14 0.63 3.22
C SER A 177 22.57 0.11 3.25
N PRO A 178 23.42 0.48 2.27
CA PRO A 178 24.75 -0.13 2.11
C PRO A 178 25.75 0.32 3.19
N GLU A 179 25.52 1.47 3.82
CA GLU A 179 26.54 2.15 4.64
C GLU A 179 26.23 2.14 6.14
N ARG A 180 24.96 2.06 6.52
CA ARG A 180 24.51 2.15 7.92
C ARG A 180 23.30 1.29 8.19
N LYS A 181 23.20 0.76 9.41
CA LYS A 181 21.93 0.21 9.90
C LYS A 181 20.87 1.31 9.91
N THR A 182 19.67 0.99 9.42
CA THR A 182 18.53 1.90 9.41
C THR A 182 17.23 1.11 9.42
N PRO A 183 16.14 1.66 9.97
CA PRO A 183 14.83 1.02 9.91
C PRO A 183 14.32 1.00 8.46
N LEU A 184 13.82 -0.15 8.00
CA LEU A 184 13.15 -0.30 6.71
C LEU A 184 11.89 -1.13 6.93
N MET A 185 10.76 -0.62 6.49
CA MET A 185 9.48 -1.33 6.46
C MET A 185 8.68 -0.73 5.33
N LEU A 186 8.30 -1.54 4.35
CA LEU A 186 7.70 -1.08 3.09
C LEU A 186 6.28 -1.62 2.95
N THR A 187 5.43 -0.86 2.28
CA THR A 187 4.12 -1.32 1.84
C THR A 187 3.65 -0.51 0.63
N GLN A 188 2.54 -0.96 0.03
CA GLN A 188 1.80 -0.23 -0.98
C GLN A 188 0.48 0.22 -0.38
N HIS A 189 0.23 1.54 -0.32
CA HIS A 189 -0.95 2.11 0.32
C HIS A 189 -2.18 2.18 -0.62
N THR A 190 -2.60 1.03 -1.17
CA THR A 190 -3.68 1.00 -2.17
C THR A 190 -5.07 1.08 -1.54
N TYR A 191 -5.88 2.02 -2.02
CA TYR A 191 -7.25 2.26 -1.57
C TYR A 191 -8.25 1.61 -2.52
N PHE A 192 -8.87 0.51 -2.09
CA PHE A 192 -9.81 -0.26 -2.90
C PHE A 192 -11.27 0.13 -2.64
N ASN A 193 -12.05 0.13 -3.71
CA ASN A 193 -13.50 -0.07 -3.69
C ASN A 193 -13.86 -0.93 -4.92
N LEU A 194 -14.19 -2.21 -4.70
CA LEU A 194 -14.43 -3.16 -5.78
C LEU A 194 -15.72 -2.90 -6.56
N ASP A 195 -16.56 -1.96 -6.11
CA ASP A 195 -17.75 -1.52 -6.84
C ASP A 195 -17.45 -0.34 -7.76
N ALA A 196 -16.21 0.18 -7.74
CA ALA A 196 -15.83 1.41 -8.43
C ALA A 196 -16.78 2.58 -8.15
N TYR A 197 -17.38 2.60 -6.95
CA TYR A 197 -18.41 3.56 -6.52
C TYR A 197 -19.70 3.54 -7.35
N ARG A 198 -19.99 2.44 -8.08
CA ARG A 198 -21.15 2.29 -8.97
C ARG A 198 -22.34 1.57 -8.34
N ASN A 199 -22.25 1.18 -7.07
CA ASN A 199 -23.37 0.57 -6.37
C ASN A 199 -24.42 1.63 -6.01
N PRO A 200 -25.66 1.57 -6.53
CA PRO A 200 -26.67 2.59 -6.27
C PRO A 200 -27.14 2.62 -4.81
N ASP A 201 -27.03 1.49 -4.10
CA ASP A 201 -27.56 1.36 -2.74
C ASP A 201 -26.65 2.01 -1.69
N THR A 202 -25.35 2.12 -1.96
CA THR A 202 -24.35 2.64 -1.02
C THR A 202 -23.04 3.01 -1.71
N ASP A 203 -22.31 3.96 -1.13
CA ASP A 203 -20.90 4.26 -1.46
C ASP A 203 -19.92 3.70 -0.42
N LYS A 204 -20.41 3.24 0.73
CA LYS A 204 -19.63 2.67 1.83
C LYS A 204 -19.03 1.32 1.46
N ILE A 205 -17.86 1.01 2.04
CA ILE A 205 -17.18 -0.28 1.88
C ILE A 205 -17.84 -1.41 2.70
N TRP A 206 -18.88 -1.09 3.46
CA TRP A 206 -19.52 -2.00 4.43
C TRP A 206 -20.18 -3.23 3.82
N ASN A 207 -20.48 -3.22 2.52
CA ASN A 207 -21.04 -4.35 1.78
C ASN A 207 -19.97 -5.21 1.07
N HIS A 208 -18.70 -4.81 1.11
CA HIS A 208 -17.59 -5.68 0.71
C HIS A 208 -17.32 -6.67 1.81
N SER A 209 -16.91 -7.89 1.43
CA SER A 209 -16.48 -8.90 2.38
C SER A 209 -14.97 -9.00 2.48
N LEU A 210 -14.46 -9.18 3.68
CA LEU A 210 -13.06 -9.46 3.98
C LEU A 210 -12.93 -10.81 4.70
N TYR A 211 -11.94 -11.60 4.31
CA TYR A 211 -11.60 -12.85 4.97
C TYR A 211 -10.09 -12.97 5.15
N LEU A 212 -9.64 -13.18 6.39
CA LEU A 212 -8.25 -13.30 6.83
C LEU A 212 -8.03 -14.64 7.55
N PRO A 213 -7.95 -15.79 6.82
CA PRO A 213 -7.96 -17.14 7.41
C PRO A 213 -6.84 -17.40 8.42
N TYR A 214 -5.72 -16.70 8.29
CA TYR A 214 -4.50 -16.88 9.09
C TYR A 214 -4.31 -15.78 10.14
N SER A 215 -5.32 -14.94 10.37
CA SER A 215 -5.21 -13.78 11.26
C SER A 215 -6.30 -13.75 12.33
N LYS A 216 -6.23 -14.72 13.25
CA LYS A 216 -7.14 -14.79 14.41
C LYS A 216 -6.78 -13.77 15.49
N ARG A 217 -5.55 -13.27 15.46
CA ARG A 217 -5.04 -12.27 16.39
C ARG A 217 -4.97 -10.91 15.71
N TYR A 218 -4.94 -9.85 16.51
CA TYR A 218 -4.76 -8.47 16.08
C TYR A 218 -3.98 -7.68 17.13
N LEU A 219 -3.31 -6.62 16.69
CA LEU A 219 -2.67 -5.66 17.59
C LEU A 219 -3.71 -4.73 18.18
N GLU A 220 -3.74 -4.65 19.51
CA GLU A 220 -4.46 -3.60 20.21
C GLU A 220 -3.77 -2.26 19.93
N ALA A 221 -4.54 -1.25 19.55
CA ALA A 221 -4.08 0.10 19.32
C ALA A 221 -4.72 1.08 20.31
N ASP A 222 -3.99 2.12 20.67
CA ASP A 222 -4.49 3.22 21.49
C ASP A 222 -5.32 4.22 20.65
N ASP A 223 -5.79 5.29 21.29
CA ASP A 223 -6.55 6.35 20.62
C ASP A 223 -5.75 7.11 19.55
N GLY A 224 -4.42 7.03 19.57
CA GLY A 224 -3.54 7.53 18.52
C GLY A 224 -3.30 6.53 17.39
N ALA A 225 -4.01 5.40 17.39
CA ALA A 225 -3.80 4.26 16.51
C ALA A 225 -2.36 3.72 16.53
N LEU A 226 -1.67 3.87 17.68
CA LEU A 226 -0.37 3.27 17.95
C LEU A 226 -0.56 1.94 18.69
N PRO A 227 0.15 0.86 18.34
CA PRO A 227 0.06 -0.40 19.07
C PRO A 227 0.46 -0.25 20.54
N THR A 228 -0.29 -0.91 21.43
CA THR A 228 0.02 -0.95 22.87
C THR A 228 1.09 -1.99 23.23
N GLY A 229 1.45 -2.85 22.27
CA GLY A 229 2.25 -4.05 22.47
C GLY A 229 1.41 -5.31 22.77
N ASN A 230 0.11 -5.16 23.06
CA ASN A 230 -0.76 -6.31 23.30
C ASN A 230 -1.22 -6.94 21.99
N VAL A 231 -1.14 -8.28 21.92
CA VAL A 231 -1.67 -9.09 20.83
C VAL A 231 -2.91 -9.84 21.31
N LEU A 232 -4.08 -9.42 20.87
CA LEU A 232 -5.37 -9.96 21.29
C LEU A 232 -5.87 -11.03 20.32
N THR A 233 -6.75 -11.92 20.78
CA THR A 233 -7.44 -12.89 19.91
C THR A 233 -8.86 -12.39 19.63
N ALA A 234 -9.24 -12.30 18.36
CA ALA A 234 -10.60 -11.98 17.98
C ALA A 234 -11.52 -13.15 18.30
N ALA A 235 -12.53 -12.91 19.14
CA ALA A 235 -13.58 -13.90 19.39
C ALA A 235 -14.47 -14.03 18.15
N PRO A 236 -14.99 -15.23 17.84
CA PRO A 236 -15.89 -15.42 16.70
C PRO A 236 -17.06 -14.41 16.69
N GLY A 237 -17.21 -13.67 15.59
CA GLY A 237 -18.24 -12.64 15.38
C GLY A 237 -17.99 -11.29 16.09
N SER A 238 -16.83 -11.10 16.73
CA SER A 238 -16.43 -9.80 17.28
C SER A 238 -16.02 -8.82 16.17
N ILE A 239 -15.97 -7.52 16.50
CA ILE A 239 -15.62 -6.43 15.55
C ILE A 239 -14.41 -6.74 14.67
N ASN A 240 -13.36 -7.30 15.27
CA ASN A 240 -12.06 -7.57 14.62
C ASN A 240 -11.92 -9.01 14.13
N ASP A 241 -13.00 -9.79 14.07
CA ASP A 241 -13.00 -11.16 13.55
C ASP A 241 -13.24 -11.20 12.03
N PHE A 242 -12.14 -11.38 11.29
CA PHE A 242 -12.17 -11.69 9.87
C PHE A 242 -11.69 -13.11 9.56
N ALA A 243 -11.40 -13.92 10.58
CA ALA A 243 -10.73 -15.21 10.41
C ALA A 243 -11.67 -16.40 10.57
N SER A 244 -12.76 -16.26 11.33
CA SER A 244 -13.60 -17.41 11.69
C SER A 244 -14.39 -18.00 10.52
N GLN A 245 -14.77 -17.19 9.54
CA GLN A 245 -15.49 -17.67 8.35
C GLN A 245 -15.29 -16.74 7.14
N PRO A 246 -15.37 -17.28 5.91
CA PRO A 246 -15.31 -16.47 4.71
C PRO A 246 -16.53 -15.55 4.58
N ASN A 247 -16.37 -14.51 3.76
CA ASN A 247 -17.43 -13.58 3.36
C ASN A 247 -18.03 -12.73 4.50
N PHE A 248 -17.31 -12.52 5.61
CA PHE A 248 -17.73 -11.51 6.57
C PHE A 248 -17.69 -10.12 5.92
N LEU A 249 -18.81 -9.41 5.99
CA LEU A 249 -18.87 -8.03 5.54
C LEU A 249 -17.96 -7.16 6.40
N LEU A 250 -17.28 -6.18 5.81
CA LEU A 250 -16.57 -5.15 6.60
C LEU A 250 -17.55 -4.44 7.55
N GLY A 251 -18.83 -4.29 7.17
CA GLY A 251 -19.85 -3.73 8.05
C GLY A 251 -20.50 -4.70 9.04
N HIS A 252 -20.03 -5.95 9.20
CA HIS A 252 -20.76 -6.99 9.96
C HIS A 252 -20.99 -6.62 11.43
N ALA A 253 -20.11 -5.82 12.03
CA ALA A 253 -20.17 -5.42 13.42
C ALA A 253 -20.52 -3.93 13.61
N LYS A 254 -21.03 -3.25 12.56
CA LYS A 254 -21.25 -1.80 12.60
C LYS A 254 -22.18 -1.32 13.73
N ASP A 255 -23.10 -2.20 14.15
CA ASP A 255 -24.09 -1.92 15.19
C ASP A 255 -23.61 -2.39 16.59
N GLN A 256 -22.40 -2.98 16.70
CA GLN A 256 -21.84 -3.41 17.98
C GLN A 256 -21.22 -2.23 18.74
N PRO A 257 -21.34 -2.20 20.09
CA PRO A 257 -20.62 -1.24 20.91
C PRO A 257 -19.11 -1.32 20.67
N GLY A 258 -18.48 -0.16 20.43
CA GLY A 258 -17.04 -0.06 20.19
C GLY A 258 -16.64 -0.08 18.72
N PHE A 259 -17.55 -0.35 17.77
CA PHE A 259 -17.23 -0.23 16.34
C PHE A 259 -16.85 1.22 15.98
N SER A 260 -17.61 2.18 16.51
CA SER A 260 -17.16 3.58 16.60
C SER A 260 -16.01 3.67 17.60
N GLY A 261 -14.86 4.14 17.14
CA GLY A 261 -13.61 4.20 17.92
C GLY A 261 -12.65 3.03 17.70
N ASN A 262 -13.06 1.93 17.05
CA ASN A 262 -12.17 0.79 16.78
C ASN A 262 -10.97 1.14 15.87
N CYS A 263 -11.08 2.24 15.12
CA CYS A 263 -10.01 2.81 14.29
C CYS A 263 -9.19 3.92 15.00
N GLY A 264 -9.38 4.10 16.31
CA GLY A 264 -8.76 5.13 17.14
C GLY A 264 -9.59 6.42 17.28
N ALA A 265 -8.90 7.52 17.58
CA ALA A 265 -9.44 8.88 17.68
C ALA A 265 -10.54 9.09 18.74
N GLY A 266 -10.52 8.36 19.86
CA GLY A 266 -11.42 8.62 20.99
C GLY A 266 -12.91 8.57 20.64
N GLY A 267 -13.29 7.69 19.70
CA GLY A 267 -14.68 7.52 19.24
C GLY A 267 -15.10 8.40 18.07
N ALA A 268 -14.23 9.26 17.53
CA ALA A 268 -14.53 10.11 16.37
C ALA A 268 -14.46 9.38 15.02
N CYS A 269 -14.01 8.13 15.02
CA CYS A 269 -13.86 7.31 13.82
C CYS A 269 -14.87 6.15 13.81
N GLU A 270 -15.13 5.59 12.63
CA GLU A 270 -15.98 4.41 12.44
C GLU A 270 -15.28 3.41 11.50
N GLY A 271 -15.06 2.19 11.98
CA GLY A 271 -14.47 1.09 11.20
C GLY A 271 -13.11 0.61 11.70
N TYR A 272 -12.17 0.45 10.78
CA TYR A 272 -10.91 -0.27 11.00
C TYR A 272 -9.71 0.61 10.68
N ASN A 273 -8.70 0.53 11.52
CA ASN A 273 -7.36 1.10 11.35
C ASN A 273 -6.40 0.30 12.25
N GLY A 274 -6.34 -1.01 12.00
CA GLY A 274 -5.68 -1.98 12.87
C GLY A 274 -4.75 -2.91 12.11
N TYR A 275 -3.99 -3.73 12.84
CA TYR A 275 -3.04 -4.68 12.27
C TYR A 275 -3.38 -6.10 12.69
N TRP A 276 -3.36 -7.01 11.71
CA TRP A 276 -3.64 -8.42 11.84
C TRP A 276 -2.40 -9.23 11.43
N PRO A 277 -1.67 -9.88 12.37
CA PRO A 277 -0.58 -10.77 12.02
C PRO A 277 -1.07 -11.96 11.19
N ILE A 278 -0.25 -12.40 10.24
CA ILE A 278 -0.45 -13.62 9.45
C ILE A 278 0.31 -14.74 10.14
N GLU A 279 -0.40 -15.78 10.58
CA GLU A 279 0.16 -16.83 11.41
C GLU A 279 -0.04 -18.21 10.79
N ASN A 280 1.04 -19.00 10.74
CA ASN A 280 1.03 -20.38 10.26
C ASN A 280 0.44 -20.54 8.84
N ALA A 281 0.55 -19.50 8.01
CA ALA A 281 0.16 -19.56 6.61
C ALA A 281 1.14 -20.46 5.84
N PRO A 282 0.67 -21.43 5.05
CA PRO A 282 1.52 -22.14 4.10
C PRO A 282 2.16 -21.17 3.10
N THR A 283 3.30 -21.57 2.53
CA THR A 283 3.91 -20.84 1.41
C THR A 283 2.88 -20.64 0.28
N ASP A 284 2.83 -19.44 -0.28
CA ASP A 284 1.91 -19.02 -1.35
C ASP A 284 0.41 -19.11 -1.01
N ALA A 285 0.06 -19.22 0.28
CA ALA A 285 -1.33 -19.20 0.70
C ALA A 285 -1.99 -17.84 0.45
N VAL A 286 -3.27 -17.86 0.09
CA VAL A 286 -4.11 -16.65 0.10
C VAL A 286 -4.33 -16.25 1.56
N VAL A 287 -3.78 -15.11 1.95
CA VAL A 287 -3.84 -14.60 3.33
C VAL A 287 -4.98 -13.61 3.55
N ALA A 288 -5.47 -12.99 2.47
CA ALA A 288 -6.65 -12.14 2.50
C ALA A 288 -7.47 -12.29 1.23
N THR A 289 -8.79 -12.28 1.38
CA THR A 289 -9.74 -12.19 0.28
C THR A 289 -10.66 -11.00 0.50
N LEU A 290 -10.64 -10.04 -0.43
CA LEU A 290 -11.59 -8.94 -0.51
C LEU A 290 -12.55 -9.20 -1.67
N ALA A 291 -13.86 -9.11 -1.45
CA ALA A 291 -14.83 -9.36 -2.51
C ALA A 291 -16.04 -8.43 -2.44
N SER A 292 -16.70 -8.26 -3.60
CA SER A 292 -18.02 -7.63 -3.69
C SER A 292 -19.00 -8.51 -4.45
N SER A 293 -20.19 -8.70 -3.88
CA SER A 293 -21.30 -9.37 -4.55
C SER A 293 -21.95 -8.49 -5.63
N PHE A 294 -21.86 -7.16 -5.49
CA PHE A 294 -22.41 -6.21 -6.46
C PHE A 294 -21.66 -6.30 -7.78
N SER A 295 -20.35 -6.06 -7.78
CA SER A 295 -19.54 -6.15 -8.99
C SER A 295 -19.16 -7.58 -9.36
N GLY A 296 -19.20 -8.51 -8.40
CA GLY A 296 -18.72 -9.89 -8.58
C GLY A 296 -17.19 -10.01 -8.58
N ILE A 297 -16.47 -8.93 -8.28
CA ILE A 297 -15.01 -8.91 -8.24
C ILE A 297 -14.53 -9.53 -6.92
N LYS A 298 -13.50 -10.37 -7.02
CA LYS A 298 -12.78 -10.97 -5.90
C LYS A 298 -11.29 -10.74 -6.08
N ALA A 299 -10.64 -10.15 -5.07
CA ALA A 299 -9.20 -9.98 -4.98
C ALA A 299 -8.65 -10.92 -3.91
N GLU A 300 -7.61 -11.68 -4.26
CA GLU A 300 -6.92 -12.62 -3.37
C GLU A 300 -5.47 -12.17 -3.20
N LEU A 301 -5.05 -11.94 -1.95
CA LEU A 301 -3.71 -11.49 -1.62
C LEU A 301 -2.84 -12.64 -1.16
N ARG A 302 -1.63 -12.71 -1.72
CA ARG A 302 -0.49 -13.52 -1.24
C ARG A 302 0.64 -12.54 -0.94
N THR A 303 1.35 -12.76 0.15
CA THR A 303 2.41 -11.85 0.59
C THR A 303 3.49 -12.60 1.37
N ASP A 304 4.70 -12.05 1.35
CA ASP A 304 5.83 -12.46 2.18
C ASP A 304 5.94 -11.64 3.49
N GLN A 305 4.99 -10.71 3.72
CA GLN A 305 4.96 -9.85 4.90
C GLN A 305 4.34 -10.53 6.12
N ALA A 306 4.70 -10.07 7.32
CA ALA A 306 4.28 -10.67 8.59
C ALA A 306 2.80 -10.43 8.94
N GLY A 307 2.16 -9.41 8.36
CA GLY A 307 0.76 -9.11 8.63
C GLY A 307 0.17 -8.08 7.68
N LEU A 308 -1.07 -7.70 7.98
CA LEU A 308 -1.85 -6.74 7.21
C LEU A 308 -2.38 -5.63 8.10
N VAL A 309 -2.21 -4.38 7.66
CA VAL A 309 -3.04 -3.28 8.15
C VAL A 309 -4.35 -3.27 7.36
N VAL A 310 -5.47 -3.20 8.06
CA VAL A 310 -6.79 -2.96 7.47
C VAL A 310 -7.24 -1.57 7.89
N TYR A 311 -7.32 -0.67 6.91
CA TYR A 311 -7.75 0.71 7.11
C TYR A 311 -8.98 1.01 6.26
N SER A 312 -10.12 1.25 6.89
CA SER A 312 -11.40 1.49 6.21
C SER A 312 -11.67 2.97 5.96
N CYS A 313 -10.66 3.76 5.56
CA CYS A 313 -10.87 5.10 5.01
C CYS A 313 -11.68 6.07 5.89
N ASN A 314 -11.58 5.97 7.21
CA ASN A 314 -12.44 6.74 8.12
C ASN A 314 -12.13 8.26 8.15
N TRP A 315 -11.02 8.70 7.55
CA TRP A 315 -10.60 10.11 7.55
C TRP A 315 -11.11 10.93 6.36
N PHE A 316 -11.67 10.30 5.32
CA PHE A 316 -12.28 11.03 4.21
C PHE A 316 -13.54 11.77 4.67
N ASP A 317 -13.74 12.97 4.15
CA ASP A 317 -14.80 13.90 4.58
C ASP A 317 -15.82 14.23 3.47
N GLY A 318 -15.69 13.60 2.30
CA GLY A 318 -16.58 13.86 1.15
C GLY A 318 -16.15 15.03 0.27
N THR A 319 -14.98 15.63 0.49
CA THR A 319 -14.50 16.78 -0.31
C THR A 319 -13.64 16.37 -1.50
N SER A 320 -12.93 15.24 -1.43
CA SER A 320 -12.12 14.75 -2.54
C SER A 320 -12.99 14.24 -3.68
N ALA A 321 -12.67 14.64 -4.92
CA ALA A 321 -13.37 14.17 -6.11
C ALA A 321 -13.02 12.71 -6.43
N LEU A 322 -14.00 11.93 -6.89
CA LEU A 322 -13.80 10.67 -7.57
C LEU A 322 -13.20 10.92 -8.96
N LYS A 323 -12.42 9.95 -9.46
CA LYS A 323 -11.98 9.93 -10.86
C LYS A 323 -13.18 9.78 -11.79
N LYS A 324 -13.06 10.30 -13.02
CA LYS A 324 -14.06 10.12 -14.09
C LYS A 324 -14.36 8.65 -14.43
N THR A 325 -13.47 7.73 -14.06
CA THR A 325 -13.62 6.28 -14.25
C THR A 325 -14.54 5.63 -13.21
N GLN A 326 -14.91 6.34 -12.14
CA GLN A 326 -15.64 5.85 -10.98
C GLN A 326 -16.91 6.69 -10.72
N GLY A 327 -17.76 6.18 -9.83
CA GLY A 327 -18.94 6.88 -9.36
C GLY A 327 -20.19 6.71 -10.25
N LEU A 328 -21.21 7.47 -9.90
CA LEU A 328 -22.51 7.53 -10.58
C LEU A 328 -22.79 8.98 -11.02
N SER A 329 -23.88 9.22 -11.75
CA SER A 329 -24.26 10.56 -12.19
C SER A 329 -24.57 11.54 -11.06
N ASP A 330 -24.82 11.04 -9.86
CA ASP A 330 -25.12 11.78 -8.63
C ASP A 330 -24.05 11.58 -7.54
N ARG A 331 -22.99 10.82 -7.83
CA ARG A 331 -21.93 10.48 -6.88
C ARG A 331 -20.56 10.79 -7.48
N HIS A 332 -19.94 11.83 -6.96
CA HIS A 332 -18.71 12.39 -7.51
C HIS A 332 -17.60 12.60 -6.47
N THR A 333 -17.81 12.24 -5.21
CA THR A 333 -16.83 12.46 -4.14
C THR A 333 -16.54 11.19 -3.34
N VAL A 334 -15.39 11.18 -2.67
CA VAL A 334 -14.92 10.12 -1.79
C VAL A 334 -15.44 10.38 -0.38
N GLY A 335 -16.44 9.62 0.04
CA GLY A 335 -17.03 9.73 1.37
C GLY A 335 -16.21 9.04 2.46
N ARG A 336 -16.54 9.34 3.71
CA ARG A 336 -16.01 8.60 4.88
C ARG A 336 -16.29 7.11 4.72
N SER A 337 -15.29 6.26 4.97
CA SER A 337 -15.43 4.81 4.96
C SER A 337 -15.99 4.22 3.67
N SER A 338 -15.66 4.83 2.54
CA SER A 338 -16.05 4.38 1.20
C SER A 338 -15.00 3.49 0.52
N CYS A 339 -13.87 3.24 1.18
CA CYS A 339 -12.80 2.38 0.67
C CYS A 339 -12.16 1.56 1.79
N VAL A 340 -11.28 0.63 1.40
CA VAL A 340 -10.38 -0.08 2.31
C VAL A 340 -8.97 -0.12 1.74
N ALA A 341 -7.97 0.15 2.56
CA ALA A 341 -6.58 -0.19 2.29
C ALA A 341 -6.21 -1.48 3.03
N LEU A 342 -5.53 -2.37 2.31
CA LEU A 342 -4.98 -3.62 2.82
C LEU A 342 -3.47 -3.57 2.61
N GLU A 343 -2.73 -3.14 3.63
CA GLU A 343 -1.30 -2.87 3.54
C GLU A 343 -0.53 -4.06 4.12
N ALA A 344 0.11 -4.84 3.24
CA ALA A 344 1.01 -5.90 3.68
C ALA A 344 2.32 -5.30 4.15
N GLN A 345 2.69 -5.56 5.40
CA GLN A 345 3.88 -5.01 6.04
C GLN A 345 4.30 -5.82 7.26
N ASP A 346 5.46 -5.48 7.80
CA ASP A 346 5.90 -5.95 9.11
C ASP A 346 5.08 -5.31 10.25
N TRP A 347 5.37 -5.69 11.50
CA TRP A 347 4.68 -5.21 12.69
C TRP A 347 4.74 -3.69 12.83
N VAL A 348 3.58 -3.06 13.05
CA VAL A 348 3.49 -1.63 13.36
C VAL A 348 4.28 -1.33 14.63
N ASP A 349 5.12 -0.28 14.60
CA ASP A 349 6.05 0.08 15.68
C ASP A 349 6.99 -1.07 16.13
N GLY A 350 7.16 -2.13 15.32
CA GLY A 350 7.97 -3.30 15.66
C GLY A 350 9.45 -2.99 15.90
N ILE A 351 9.92 -1.79 15.55
CA ILE A 351 11.26 -1.31 15.90
C ILE A 351 11.43 -1.02 17.41
N ASN A 352 10.34 -0.78 18.13
CA ASN A 352 10.34 -0.40 19.54
C ASN A 352 9.82 -1.50 20.48
N GLN A 353 9.44 -2.67 19.96
CA GLN A 353 8.77 -3.75 20.71
C GLN A 353 9.63 -5.01 20.83
#